data_AF-A0A0T0PUT1-F1
#
_entry.id   AF-A0A0T0PUT1-F1
#
_cell.length_a   1.000
_cell.length_b   1.000
_cell.length_c   1.000
_cell.angle_alpha   90.00
_cell.angle_beta   90.00
_cell.angle_gamma   90.00
#
_symmetry.space_group_name_H-M   'P 1'
#
loop_
_entity.id
_entity.type
_entity.pdbx_description
1 polymer ?
#
loop_
_entity_poly.entity_id
_entity_poly.type
_entity_poly.pdbx_seq_one_letter_code
_entity_poly.pdbx_strand_id
1 'polypeptide(L)'
;MDLRDPVLKDDSLPALVARLTGDAREMAAAELALAKARVANVTTRYKAAVAFFAVAGVLALAALIALLVGLILSLATVIGPGLATLVVVGVVLILATVLGLIGKARLTRKDAA
;
A
#
# COMPACT_ATOMS: atom_id res chain seq x y z
N MET A 1 73.57 8.74 7.47
CA MET A 1 72.17 8.78 7.00
C MET A 1 71.92 7.53 6.19
N ASP A 2 71.28 6.53 6.77
CA ASP A 2 70.61 5.48 6.01
C ASP A 2 69.37 5.07 6.81
N LEU A 3 68.22 5.65 6.44
CA LEU A 3 66.91 5.34 6.98
C LEU A 3 66.45 4.06 6.28
N ARG A 4 66.73 2.92 6.89
CA ARG A 4 66.11 1.64 6.51
C ARG A 4 65.04 1.31 7.53
N ASP A 5 63.87 1.87 7.30
CA ASP A 5 62.63 1.45 7.93
C ASP A 5 62.28 0.01 7.51
N PRO A 6 62.21 -0.96 8.43
CA PRO A 6 61.63 -2.27 8.13
C PRO A 6 60.09 -2.18 8.20
N VAL A 7 59.47 -1.41 7.29
CA VAL A 7 58.00 -1.25 7.23
C VAL A 7 57.30 -2.43 6.55
N LEU A 8 58.02 -3.38 5.95
CA LEU A 8 57.41 -4.39 5.07
C LEU A 8 57.68 -5.83 5.53
N LYS A 9 57.23 -6.16 6.73
CA LYS A 9 57.00 -7.56 7.11
C LYS A 9 55.56 -7.67 7.65
N ASP A 10 54.76 -8.46 6.93
CA ASP A 10 53.63 -9.23 7.47
C ASP A 10 52.19 -8.71 7.33
N ASP A 11 51.87 -7.95 6.27
CA ASP A 11 50.54 -8.10 5.64
C ASP A 11 50.68 -9.05 4.45
N SER A 12 50.71 -10.35 4.78
CA SER A 12 50.71 -11.40 3.77
C SER A 12 49.45 -11.23 2.88
N LEU A 13 49.62 -11.30 1.55
CA LEU A 13 48.51 -11.24 0.57
C LEU A 13 47.30 -12.14 0.95
N PRO A 14 47.48 -13.34 1.54
CA PRO A 14 46.38 -14.13 2.07
C PRO A 14 45.57 -13.43 3.18
N ALA A 15 46.22 -12.67 4.06
CA ALA A 15 45.56 -11.93 5.14
C ALA A 15 44.71 -10.76 4.63
N LEU A 16 45.16 -10.07 3.58
CA LEU A 16 44.38 -9.01 2.90
C LEU A 16 43.14 -9.58 2.20
N VAL A 17 43.28 -10.72 1.51
CA VAL A 17 42.14 -11.40 0.86
C VAL A 17 41.15 -11.93 1.90
N ALA A 18 41.63 -12.47 3.03
CA ALA A 18 40.79 -12.91 4.13
C ALA A 18 40.00 -11.75 4.77
N ARG A 19 40.61 -10.56 4.90
CA ARG A 19 39.93 -9.35 5.39
C ARG A 19 38.88 -8.83 4.39
N LEU A 20 39.22 -8.70 3.11
CA LEU A 20 38.29 -8.28 2.05
C LEU A 20 37.06 -9.20 1.93
N THR A 21 37.25 -10.51 2.07
CA THR A 21 36.13 -11.48 2.07
C THR A 21 35.30 -11.39 3.35
N GLY A 22 35.92 -11.10 4.49
CA GLY A 22 35.22 -10.77 5.74
C GLY A 22 34.36 -9.51 5.59
N ASP A 23 34.95 -8.43 5.12
CA ASP A 23 34.30 -7.12 4.93
C ASP A 23 33.15 -7.21 3.91
N ALA A 24 33.32 -7.96 2.82
CA ALA A 24 32.27 -8.21 1.83
C ALA A 24 31.07 -8.97 2.43
N ARG A 25 31.34 -9.95 3.30
CA ARG A 25 30.30 -10.72 3.99
C ARG A 25 29.55 -9.86 5.01
N GLU A 26 30.26 -8.96 5.69
CA GLU A 26 29.67 -8.02 6.65
C GLU A 26 28.78 -6.97 5.94
N MET A 27 29.24 -6.44 4.80
CA MET A 27 28.43 -5.58 3.92
C MET A 27 27.15 -6.27 3.45
N ALA A 28 27.26 -7.52 2.97
CA ALA A 28 26.09 -8.29 2.54
C ALA A 28 25.08 -8.52 3.69
N ALA A 29 25.58 -8.77 4.91
CA ALA A 29 24.73 -8.90 6.09
C ALA A 29 24.03 -7.58 6.45
N ALA A 30 24.73 -6.44 6.30
CA ALA A 30 24.18 -5.11 6.54
C ALA A 30 23.08 -4.74 5.54
N GLU A 31 23.28 -5.02 4.24
CA GLU A 31 22.24 -4.80 3.23
C GLU A 31 21.00 -5.68 3.47
N LEU A 32 21.20 -6.93 3.88
CA LEU A 32 20.10 -7.82 4.23
C LEU A 32 19.33 -7.32 5.45
N ALA A 33 20.04 -6.83 6.47
CA ALA A 33 19.44 -6.21 7.65
C ALA A 33 18.66 -4.93 7.29
N LEU A 34 19.21 -4.10 6.40
CA LEU A 34 18.57 -2.88 5.90
C LEU A 34 17.32 -3.21 5.07
N ALA A 35 17.40 -4.19 4.18
CA ALA A 35 16.25 -4.68 3.40
C ALA A 35 15.14 -5.20 4.32
N LYS A 36 15.50 -6.00 5.33
CA LYS A 36 14.56 -6.51 6.33
C LYS A 36 13.92 -5.38 7.14
N ALA A 37 14.72 -4.39 7.57
CA ALA A 37 14.22 -3.21 8.27
C ALA A 37 13.28 -2.38 7.38
N ARG A 38 13.62 -2.17 6.10
CA ARG A 38 12.76 -1.45 5.14
C ARG A 38 11.41 -2.15 4.96
N VAL A 39 11.40 -3.47 4.80
CA VAL A 39 10.16 -4.26 4.70
C VAL A 39 9.34 -4.19 6.00
N ALA A 40 9.99 -4.30 7.16
CA ALA A 40 9.32 -4.22 8.47
C ALA A 40 8.73 -2.82 8.75
N ASN A 41 9.43 -1.76 8.34
CA ASN A 41 9.02 -0.38 8.56
C ASN A 41 7.85 0.00 7.64
N VAL A 42 7.88 -0.46 6.40
CA VAL A 42 6.75 -0.38 5.46
C VAL A 42 5.53 -1.10 6.06
N THR A 43 5.64 -2.40 6.35
CA THR A 43 4.51 -3.19 6.86
C THR A 43 3.87 -2.65 8.13
N THR A 44 4.66 -2.12 9.07
CA THR A 44 4.13 -1.55 10.32
C THR A 44 3.23 -0.33 10.07
N ARG A 45 3.62 0.55 9.15
CA ARG A 45 2.81 1.73 8.79
C ARG A 45 1.51 1.34 8.07
N TYR A 46 1.56 0.33 7.20
CA TYR A 46 0.38 -0.15 6.49
C TYR A 46 -0.62 -0.86 7.41
N LYS A 47 -0.17 -1.57 8.45
CA LYS A 47 -1.07 -2.27 9.39
C LYS A 47 -2.07 -1.34 10.07
N ALA A 48 -1.59 -0.23 10.62
CA ALA A 48 -2.47 0.76 11.25
C ALA A 48 -3.42 1.39 10.22
N ALA A 49 -2.90 1.76 9.05
CA ALA A 49 -3.71 2.31 7.97
C ALA A 49 -4.85 1.36 7.55
N VAL A 50 -4.56 0.06 7.38
CA VAL A 50 -5.56 -0.95 7.02
C VAL A 50 -6.67 -1.06 8.06
N ALA A 51 -6.34 -1.00 9.36
CA ALA A 51 -7.34 -1.03 10.42
C ALA A 51 -8.27 0.21 10.37
N PHE A 52 -7.70 1.40 10.21
CA PHE A 52 -8.49 2.63 10.06
C PHE A 52 -9.33 2.62 8.78
N PHE A 53 -8.78 2.14 7.66
CA PHE A 53 -9.53 2.01 6.39
C PHE A 53 -10.66 1.00 6.49
N ALA A 54 -10.50 -0.09 7.24
CA ALA A 54 -11.57 -1.06 7.47
C ALA A 54 -12.75 -0.41 8.22
N VAL A 55 -12.46 0.29 9.33
CA VAL A 55 -13.49 1.00 10.11
C VAL A 55 -14.13 2.11 9.28
N ALA A 56 -13.33 2.91 8.57
CA ALA A 56 -13.83 3.97 7.69
C ALA A 56 -14.73 3.41 6.58
N GLY A 57 -14.38 2.27 5.98
CA GLY A 57 -15.18 1.60 4.97
C GLY A 57 -16.54 1.13 5.51
N VAL A 58 -16.55 0.54 6.70
CA VAL A 58 -17.81 0.13 7.37
C VAL A 58 -18.67 1.34 7.69
N LEU A 59 -18.08 2.41 8.24
CA LEU A 59 -18.81 3.64 8.56
C LEU A 59 -19.34 4.33 7.30
N ALA A 60 -18.57 4.38 6.23
CA ALA A 60 -19.01 4.94 4.95
C ALA A 60 -20.18 4.14 4.37
N LEU A 61 -20.14 2.81 4.47
CA LEU A 61 -21.25 1.95 4.05
C LEU A 61 -22.51 2.19 4.89
N ALA A 62 -22.36 2.25 6.22
CA ALA A 62 -23.47 2.53 7.13
C ALA A 62 -24.09 3.91 6.85
N ALA A 63 -23.27 4.94 6.66
CA ALA A 63 -23.71 6.28 6.31
C ALA A 63 -24.42 6.32 4.95
N LEU A 64 -23.92 5.60 3.95
CA LEU A 64 -24.56 5.48 2.65
C LEU A 64 -25.95 4.84 2.76
N ILE A 65 -26.08 3.72 3.50
CA ILE A 65 -27.37 3.07 3.74
C ILE A 65 -28.33 4.03 4.43
N ALA A 66 -27.91 4.69 5.51
CA ALA A 66 -28.74 5.66 6.23
C ALA A 66 -29.17 6.83 5.33
N LEU A 67 -28.28 7.33 4.47
CA LEU A 67 -28.59 8.38 3.50
C LEU A 67 -29.63 7.92 2.47
N LEU A 68 -29.50 6.70 1.94
CA LEU A 68 -30.47 6.13 1.01
C LEU A 68 -31.84 5.95 1.67
N VAL A 69 -31.89 5.44 2.90
CA VAL A 69 -33.13 5.32 3.67
C VAL A 69 -33.75 6.69 3.90
N GLY A 70 -32.96 7.69 4.34
CA GLY A 70 -33.43 9.05 4.53
C GLY A 70 -33.99 9.67 3.25
N LEU A 71 -33.34 9.44 2.11
CA LEU A 71 -33.80 9.91 0.80
C LEU A 71 -35.11 9.26 0.39
N ILE A 72 -35.24 7.93 0.60
CA ILE A 72 -36.48 7.19 0.34
C ILE A 72 -37.60 7.74 1.22
N LEU A 73 -37.39 7.92 2.52
CA LEU A 73 -38.40 8.42 3.45
C LEU A 73 -38.82 9.84 3.10
N SER A 74 -37.86 10.71 2.74
CA SER A 74 -38.14 12.07 2.29
C SER A 74 -39.00 12.06 1.03
N LEU A 75 -38.61 11.28 0.02
CA LEU A 75 -39.33 11.23 -1.26
C LEU A 75 -40.68 10.51 -1.17
N ALA A 76 -40.80 9.55 -0.24
CA ALA A 76 -42.04 8.84 0.05
C ALA A 76 -43.17 9.78 0.49
N THR A 77 -42.84 10.94 1.10
CA THR A 77 -43.84 11.95 1.48
C THR A 77 -44.53 12.61 0.28
N VAL A 78 -43.91 12.55 -0.91
CA VAL A 78 -44.39 13.22 -2.13
C VAL A 78 -45.02 12.22 -3.10
N ILE A 79 -44.37 11.08 -3.34
CA ILE A 79 -44.78 10.11 -4.37
C ILE A 79 -45.14 8.72 -3.83
N GLY A 80 -45.20 8.57 -2.51
CA GLY A 80 -45.45 7.30 -1.83
C GLY A 80 -44.23 6.39 -1.73
N PRO A 81 -44.23 5.43 -0.79
CA PRO A 81 -43.05 4.63 -0.44
C PRO A 81 -42.59 3.70 -1.57
N GLY A 82 -43.52 3.12 -2.34
CA GLY A 82 -43.18 2.19 -3.43
C GLY A 82 -42.48 2.86 -4.61
N LEU A 83 -42.94 4.04 -5.03
CA LEU A 83 -42.30 4.76 -6.14
C LEU A 83 -40.99 5.41 -5.69
N ALA A 84 -40.92 5.91 -4.45
CA ALA A 84 -39.70 6.46 -3.88
C ALA A 84 -38.56 5.45 -3.85
N THR A 85 -38.81 4.21 -3.41
CA THR A 85 -37.79 3.15 -3.40
C THR A 85 -37.31 2.83 -4.81
N LEU A 86 -38.23 2.66 -5.78
CA LEU A 86 -37.87 2.38 -7.17
C LEU A 86 -37.01 3.49 -7.79
N VAL A 87 -37.37 4.75 -7.58
CA VAL A 87 -36.61 5.90 -8.11
C VAL A 87 -35.21 5.95 -7.52
N VAL A 88 -35.09 5.87 -6.18
CA VAL A 88 -33.79 5.97 -5.51
C VAL A 88 -32.88 4.80 -5.90
N VAL A 89 -33.40 3.57 -5.89
CA VAL A 89 -32.64 2.38 -6.29
C VAL A 89 -32.24 2.46 -7.76
N GLY A 90 -33.15 2.89 -8.64
CA GLY A 90 -32.85 3.07 -10.07
C GLY A 90 -31.71 4.04 -10.32
N VAL A 91 -31.73 5.22 -9.67
CA VAL A 91 -30.66 6.22 -9.78
C VAL A 91 -29.32 5.67 -9.26
N VAL A 92 -29.33 5.00 -8.11
CA VAL A 92 -28.10 4.41 -7.54
C VAL A 92 -27.52 3.32 -8.43
N LEU A 93 -28.34 2.47 -9.04
CA LEU A 93 -27.88 1.43 -9.97
C LEU A 93 -27.28 2.02 -11.24
N ILE A 94 -27.84 3.11 -11.77
CA ILE A 94 -27.26 3.82 -12.91
C ILE A 94 -25.87 4.36 -12.54
N LEU A 95 -25.76 5.03 -11.38
CA LEU A 95 -24.47 5.55 -10.89
C LEU A 95 -23.45 4.43 -10.69
N ALA A 96 -23.85 3.32 -10.07
CA ALA A 96 -22.99 2.15 -9.85
C ALA A 96 -22.50 1.55 -11.17
N THR A 97 -23.38 1.46 -12.18
CA THR A 97 -23.03 0.97 -13.51
C THR A 97 -22.01 1.88 -14.18
N VAL A 98 -22.22 3.21 -14.16
CA VAL A 98 -21.28 4.19 -14.73
C VAL A 98 -19.91 4.10 -14.05
N LEU A 99 -19.87 4.10 -12.71
CA LEU A 99 -18.61 3.95 -11.97
C LEU A 99 -17.92 2.62 -12.26
N GLY A 100 -18.67 1.53 -12.35
CA GLY A 100 -18.15 0.20 -12.70
C GLY A 100 -17.51 0.18 -14.09
N LEU A 101 -18.15 0.80 -15.08
CA LEU A 101 -17.62 0.92 -16.44
C LEU A 101 -16.34 1.77 -16.48
N ILE A 102 -16.31 2.90 -15.75
CA ILE A 102 -15.10 3.73 -15.63
C ILE A 102 -13.96 2.94 -14.96
N GLY A 103 -14.26 2.20 -13.90
CA GLY A 103 -13.30 1.33 -13.22
C GLY A 103 -12.73 0.28 -14.16
N LYS A 104 -13.59 -0.43 -14.89
CA LYS A 104 -13.19 -1.42 -15.91
C LYS A 104 -12.29 -0.78 -16.98
N ALA A 105 -12.68 0.38 -17.50
CA ALA A 105 -11.91 1.09 -18.53
C ALA A 105 -10.50 1.46 -18.04
N ARG A 106 -10.34 1.83 -16.77
CA ARG A 106 -9.03 2.15 -16.18
C ARG A 106 -8.14 0.93 -15.99
N LEU A 107 -8.72 -0.24 -15.71
CA LEU A 107 -7.97 -1.49 -15.58
C LEU A 107 -7.49 -1.98 -16.95
N THR A 108 -8.38 -2.04 -17.95
CA THR A 108 -8.04 -2.49 -19.30
C THR A 108 -7.04 -1.58 -20.02
N ARG A 109 -6.99 -0.27 -19.70
CA ARG A 109 -6.04 0.66 -20.33
C ARG A 109 -4.58 0.41 -19.95
N LYS A 110 -4.30 -0.30 -18.84
CA LYS A 110 -2.93 -0.63 -18.41
C LYS A 110 -2.32 -1.84 -19.11
N ASP A 111 -3.11 -2.58 -19.89
CA ASP A 111 -2.63 -3.74 -20.66
C ASP A 111 -2.24 -3.37 -22.12
N ALA A 112 -2.34 -2.08 -22.49
CA ALA A 112 -2.07 -1.58 -23.84
C ALA A 112 -0.79 -0.71 -23.95
N ALA A 113 0.16 -0.86 -23.01
CA ALA A 113 1.43 -0.14 -22.98
C ALA A 113 2.63 -1.10 -22.90
#